data_AF-D2SAE2-F1
#
_entry.id   AF-D2SAE2-F1
#
_cell.length_a   1.000
_cell.length_b   1.000
_cell.length_c   1.000
_cell.angle_alpha   90.00
_cell.angle_beta   90.00
_cell.angle_gamma   90.00
#
_symmetry.space_group_name_H-M   'P 1'
#
loop_
_entity.id
_entity.type
_entity.pdbx_description
1 polymer ?
#
loop_
_entity_poly.entity_id
_entity_poly.type
_entity_poly.pdbx_seq_one_letter_code
_entity_poly.pdbx_strand_id
1 'polypeptide(L)'
;MTAVADAPAAPRVEPRARRSSARWQLVAALGLAGAGGLHVAAAVDHLSAGQLAVGFFLLTALAQAALAARLVLGAWAGTRPDRHLVAVALLGTVGLLGLYVVAHTTGLLDAFAVHDAAAAGHLHDVPGRVTTAVDPVTGVEFAQGMPVGSSGPVAMDGLSVSSGGHGPEAVGTAVVTAELLAVAALAALLPTSWRGRTLDALLVLGGSAWALWLTGVLG
;
A
#
# COMPACT_ATOMS: atom_id res chain seq x y z
N MET A 1 75.43 1.43 -7.24
CA MET A 1 74.12 2.10 -7.42
C MET A 1 73.05 1.03 -7.41
N THR A 2 72.39 0.81 -6.27
CA THR A 2 71.28 -0.15 -6.12
C THR A 2 69.99 0.59 -6.41
N ALA A 3 69.32 0.22 -7.51
CA ALA A 3 68.00 0.75 -7.85
C ALA A 3 66.97 0.25 -6.83
N VAL A 4 66.38 1.18 -6.08
CA VAL A 4 65.22 0.91 -5.21
C VAL A 4 64.01 0.78 -6.14
N ALA A 5 63.40 -0.40 -6.18
CA ALA A 5 62.18 -0.63 -6.94
C ALA A 5 61.02 0.11 -6.26
N ASP A 6 60.32 0.96 -7.02
CA ASP A 6 59.13 1.65 -6.54
C ASP A 6 58.05 0.65 -6.10
N ALA A 7 57.50 0.89 -4.90
CA ALA A 7 56.44 0.06 -4.34
C ALA A 7 55.21 0.09 -5.26
N PRO A 8 54.55 -1.06 -5.51
CA PRO A 8 53.39 -1.12 -6.39
C PRO A 8 52.28 -0.22 -5.86
N ALA A 9 51.84 0.73 -6.69
CA ALA A 9 50.76 1.65 -6.37
C ALA A 9 49.49 0.86 -6.03
N ALA A 10 49.00 1.02 -4.80
CA ALA A 10 47.76 0.40 -4.36
C ALA A 10 46.59 0.79 -5.29
N PRO A 11 45.74 -0.16 -5.70
CA PRO A 11 44.69 0.11 -6.67
C PRO A 11 43.64 1.08 -6.10
N ARG A 12 43.44 2.22 -6.78
CA ARG A 12 42.44 3.25 -6.48
C ARG A 12 41.02 2.76 -6.81
N VAL A 13 40.46 1.82 -6.04
CA VAL A 13 39.12 1.24 -6.28
C VAL A 13 37.98 2.04 -5.61
N GLU A 14 38.28 2.93 -4.68
CA GLU A 14 37.27 3.59 -3.83
C GLU A 14 36.24 4.52 -4.51
N PRO A 15 36.56 5.30 -5.56
CA PRO A 15 35.62 6.34 -6.04
C PRO A 15 34.36 5.78 -6.71
N ARG A 16 34.48 4.64 -7.39
CA ARG A 16 33.40 4.08 -8.21
C ARG A 16 32.30 3.43 -7.36
N ALA A 17 32.68 2.74 -6.29
CA ALA A 17 31.74 2.12 -5.37
C ALA A 17 30.87 3.16 -4.62
N ARG A 18 31.45 4.30 -4.23
CA ARG A 18 30.72 5.38 -3.54
C ARG A 18 29.66 6.03 -4.44
N ARG A 19 30.01 6.36 -5.69
CA ARG A 19 29.07 6.96 -6.65
C ARG A 19 27.90 6.03 -6.98
N SER A 20 28.16 4.72 -7.08
CA SER A 20 27.09 3.75 -7.33
C SER A 20 26.12 3.67 -6.16
N SER A 21 26.60 3.71 -4.91
CA SER A 21 25.73 3.68 -3.73
C SER A 21 24.85 4.92 -3.63
N ALA A 22 25.40 6.12 -3.83
CA ALA A 22 24.64 7.37 -3.81
C ALA A 22 23.53 7.40 -4.87
N ARG A 23 23.81 6.90 -6.09
CA ARG A 23 22.79 6.78 -7.15
C ARG A 23 21.63 5.88 -6.71
N TRP A 24 21.92 4.70 -6.15
CA TRP A 24 20.87 3.79 -5.69
C TRP A 24 20.08 4.35 -4.50
N GLN A 25 20.71 5.13 -3.61
CA GLN A 25 19.99 5.85 -2.55
C GLN A 25 18.98 6.85 -3.11
N LEU A 26 19.36 7.61 -4.14
CA LEU A 26 18.46 8.56 -4.80
C LEU A 26 17.32 7.86 -5.54
N VAL A 27 17.59 6.74 -6.22
CA VAL A 27 16.53 5.95 -6.88
C VAL A 27 15.54 5.38 -5.85
N ALA A 28 16.06 4.84 -4.73
CA ALA A 28 15.21 4.35 -3.64
C ALA A 28 14.38 5.49 -3.02
N ALA A 29 15.00 6.65 -2.79
CA ALA A 29 14.29 7.82 -2.27
C ALA A 29 13.20 8.31 -3.23
N LEU A 30 13.45 8.33 -4.53
CA LEU A 30 12.46 8.71 -5.55
C LEU A 30 11.27 7.74 -5.52
N GLY A 31 11.52 6.43 -5.51
CA GLY A 31 10.47 5.41 -5.45
C GLY A 31 9.61 5.54 -4.18
N LEU A 32 10.25 5.68 -3.02
CA LEU A 32 9.56 5.88 -1.74
C LEU A 32 8.77 7.19 -1.68
N ALA A 33 9.32 8.30 -2.20
CA ALA A 33 8.61 9.56 -2.25
C ALA A 33 7.39 9.49 -3.18
N GLY A 34 7.53 8.82 -4.34
CA GLY A 34 6.42 8.57 -5.26
C GLY A 34 5.33 7.72 -4.62
N ALA A 35 5.69 6.60 -4.00
CA ALA A 35 4.75 5.74 -3.27
C ALA A 35 4.07 6.50 -2.12
N GLY A 36 4.82 7.27 -1.34
CA GLY A 36 4.27 8.09 -0.26
C GLY A 36 3.26 9.13 -0.76
N GLY A 37 3.56 9.82 -1.86
CA GLY A 37 2.63 10.75 -2.48
C GLY A 37 1.34 10.05 -2.96
N LEU A 38 1.46 8.85 -3.54
CA LEU A 38 0.32 8.06 -3.97
C LEU A 38 -0.51 7.53 -2.79
N HIS A 39 0.11 7.20 -1.66
CA HIS A 39 -0.61 6.86 -0.44
C HIS A 39 -1.38 8.05 0.15
N VAL A 40 -0.88 9.29 0.04
CA VAL A 40 -1.66 10.48 0.39
C VAL A 40 -2.88 10.61 -0.52
N ALA A 41 -2.73 10.41 -1.83
CA ALA A 41 -3.85 10.41 -2.76
C ALA A 41 -4.88 9.32 -2.40
N ALA A 42 -4.42 8.10 -2.12
CA ALA A 42 -5.27 7.00 -1.68
C ALA A 42 -6.01 7.33 -0.37
N ALA A 43 -5.38 8.04 0.57
CA ALA A 43 -6.03 8.47 1.81
C ALA A 43 -7.20 9.43 1.54
N VAL A 44 -7.08 10.31 0.54
CA VAL A 44 -8.17 11.21 0.12
C VAL A 44 -9.32 10.42 -0.50
N ASP A 45 -9.01 9.44 -1.35
CA ASP A 45 -10.02 8.58 -1.98
C ASP A 45 -10.76 7.71 -0.95
N HIS A 46 -10.13 7.42 0.19
CA HIS A 46 -10.69 6.59 1.27
C HIS A 46 -11.25 7.39 2.45
N LEU A 47 -11.50 8.69 2.31
CA LEU A 47 -12.12 9.49 3.38
C LEU A 47 -13.49 8.94 3.82
N SER A 48 -14.23 8.34 2.89
CA SER A 48 -15.51 7.68 3.17
C SER A 48 -15.37 6.29 3.80
N ALA A 49 -14.19 5.66 3.71
CA ALA A 49 -13.92 4.31 4.21
C ALA A 49 -13.51 4.29 5.71
N GLY A 50 -13.57 5.43 6.39
CA GLY A 50 -13.34 5.54 7.83
C GLY A 50 -11.92 5.98 8.23
N GLN A 51 -11.78 6.36 9.49
CA GLN A 51 -10.54 6.94 10.03
C GLN A 51 -9.36 5.96 10.02
N LEU A 52 -9.63 4.67 10.12
CA LEU A 52 -8.59 3.64 10.15
C LEU A 52 -7.87 3.53 8.79
N ALA A 53 -8.61 3.49 7.68
CA ALA A 53 -8.04 3.44 6.33
C ALA A 53 -7.21 4.70 6.04
N VAL A 54 -7.77 5.88 6.32
CA VAL A 54 -7.09 7.17 6.17
C VAL A 54 -5.82 7.22 7.02
N GLY A 55 -5.92 6.83 8.30
CA GLY A 55 -4.79 6.81 9.23
C GLY A 55 -3.67 5.88 8.79
N PHE A 56 -4.00 4.68 8.29
CA PHE A 56 -3.04 3.72 7.76
C PHE A 56 -2.28 4.28 6.55
N PHE A 57 -2.99 4.86 5.57
CA PHE A 57 -2.37 5.44 4.38
C PHE A 57 -1.47 6.63 4.72
N LEU A 58 -1.93 7.54 5.60
CA LEU A 58 -1.14 8.71 6.02
C LEU A 58 0.09 8.31 6.84
N LEU A 59 -0.02 7.32 7.72
CA LEU A 59 1.12 6.81 8.48
C LEU A 59 2.16 6.16 7.54
N THR A 60 1.69 5.39 6.56
CA THR A 60 2.55 4.78 5.53
C THR A 60 3.25 5.84 4.71
N ALA A 61 2.52 6.85 4.23
CA ALA A 61 3.07 7.97 3.50
C ALA A 61 4.14 8.73 4.30
N LEU A 62 3.88 8.98 5.59
CA LEU A 62 4.83 9.64 6.49
C LEU A 62 6.11 8.82 6.65
N ALA A 63 5.98 7.50 6.87
CA ALA A 63 7.12 6.61 7.00
C ALA A 63 7.98 6.59 5.72
N GLN A 64 7.34 6.54 4.55
CA GLN A 64 8.02 6.57 3.26
C GLN A 64 8.70 7.91 2.99
N ALA A 65 8.04 9.03 3.31
CA ALA A 65 8.62 10.36 3.17
C ALA A 65 9.83 10.56 4.09
N ALA A 66 9.74 10.12 5.35
CA ALA A 66 10.84 10.19 6.31
C ALA A 66 12.05 9.35 5.85
N LEU A 67 11.79 8.15 5.33
CA LEU A 67 12.83 7.27 4.78
C LEU A 67 13.47 7.86 3.53
N ALA A 68 12.66 8.39 2.60
CA ALA A 68 13.14 9.06 1.39
C ALA A 68 14.05 10.24 1.73
N ALA A 69 13.60 11.11 2.64
CA ALA A 69 14.39 12.25 3.12
C ALA A 69 15.73 11.79 3.72
N ARG A 70 15.72 10.74 4.55
CA ARG A 70 16.94 10.17 5.14
C ARG A 70 17.91 9.63 4.09
N LEU A 71 17.42 8.97 3.04
CA LEU A 71 18.24 8.47 1.94
C LEU A 71 18.84 9.61 1.10
N VAL A 72 18.08 10.69 0.85
CA VAL A 72 18.60 11.88 0.16
C VAL A 72 19.70 12.55 0.98
N LEU A 73 19.45 12.79 2.27
CA LEU A 73 20.45 13.35 3.19
C LEU A 73 21.69 12.46 3.27
N GLY A 74 21.50 11.14 3.33
CA GLY A 74 22.60 10.17 3.33
C GLY A 74 23.45 10.25 2.07
N ALA A 75 22.81 10.36 0.91
CA ALA A 75 23.47 10.46 -0.39
C ALA A 75 24.24 11.78 -0.52
N TRP A 76 23.66 12.90 -0.09
CA TRP A 76 24.31 14.22 -0.08
C TRP A 76 25.50 14.27 0.88
N ALA A 77 25.37 13.68 2.07
CA ALA A 77 26.46 13.58 3.04
C ALA A 77 27.53 12.55 2.65
N GLY A 78 27.34 11.79 1.56
CA GLY A 78 28.26 10.73 1.13
C GLY A 78 28.34 9.55 2.11
N THR A 79 27.32 9.38 2.96
CA THR A 79 27.25 8.31 3.96
C THR A 79 26.68 7.02 3.37
N ARG A 80 27.06 5.88 3.96
CA ARG A 80 26.45 4.59 3.62
C ARG A 80 25.12 4.45 4.38
N PRO A 81 24.08 3.91 3.73
CA PRO A 81 22.81 3.68 4.41
C PRO A 81 22.99 2.56 5.43
N ASP A 82 22.33 2.69 6.58
CA ASP A 82 22.32 1.63 7.58
C ASP A 82 21.62 0.38 7.02
N ARG A 83 22.32 -0.76 7.03
CA ARG A 83 21.84 -2.03 6.51
C ARG A 83 20.55 -2.49 7.19
N HIS A 84 20.39 -2.22 8.49
CA HIS A 84 19.22 -2.66 9.24
C HIS A 84 18.01 -1.84 8.83
N LEU A 85 18.18 -0.53 8.70
CA LEU A 85 17.15 0.37 8.19
C LEU A 85 16.74 0.03 6.75
N VAL A 86 17.69 -0.25 5.85
CA VAL A 86 17.39 -0.67 4.47
C VAL A 86 16.63 -2.00 4.46
N ALA A 87 17.02 -2.97 5.30
CA ALA A 87 16.33 -4.26 5.37
C ALA A 87 14.91 -4.14 5.95
N VAL A 88 14.72 -3.33 6.99
CA VAL A 88 13.38 -3.05 7.57
C VAL A 88 12.50 -2.31 6.57
N ALA A 89 13.05 -1.31 5.86
CA ALA A 89 12.34 -0.62 4.80
C ALA A 89 11.89 -1.57 3.70
N LEU A 90 12.79 -2.42 3.21
CA LEU A 90 12.48 -3.41 2.19
C LEU A 90 11.40 -4.37 2.66
N LEU A 91 11.51 -4.91 3.88
CA LEU A 91 10.51 -5.79 4.47
C LEU A 91 9.15 -5.09 4.61
N GLY A 92 9.14 -3.84 5.06
CA GLY A 92 7.94 -3.02 5.16
C GLY A 92 7.27 -2.84 3.80
N THR A 93 8.02 -2.45 2.77
CA THR A 93 7.48 -2.30 1.40
C THR A 93 6.95 -3.62 0.83
N VAL A 94 7.68 -4.72 0.99
CA VAL A 94 7.21 -6.05 0.57
C VAL A 94 5.96 -6.46 1.34
N GLY A 95 5.89 -6.14 2.63
CA GLY A 95 4.71 -6.35 3.47
C GLY A 95 3.49 -5.56 2.98
N LEU A 96 3.67 -4.30 2.58
CA LEU A 96 2.61 -3.48 1.98
C LEU A 96 2.10 -4.08 0.67
N LEU A 97 2.99 -4.55 -0.21
CA LEU A 97 2.60 -5.26 -1.43
C LEU A 97 1.84 -6.55 -1.13
N GLY A 98 2.30 -7.33 -0.15
CA GLY A 98 1.60 -8.53 0.31
C GLY A 98 0.21 -8.22 0.85
N LEU A 99 0.09 -7.17 1.68
CA LEU A 99 -1.18 -6.70 2.21
C LEU A 99 -2.12 -6.25 1.08
N TYR A 100 -1.61 -5.52 0.09
CA TYR A 100 -2.37 -5.11 -1.11
C TYR A 100 -2.93 -6.34 -1.84
N VAL A 101 -2.09 -7.34 -2.11
CA VAL A 101 -2.51 -8.59 -2.77
C VAL A 101 -3.58 -9.29 -1.94
N VAL A 102 -3.37 -9.52 -0.64
CA VAL A 102 -4.36 -10.20 0.20
C VAL A 102 -5.67 -9.43 0.24
N ALA A 103 -5.63 -8.11 0.42
CA ALA A 103 -6.81 -7.26 0.46
C ALA A 103 -7.65 -7.36 -0.82
N HIS A 104 -7.00 -7.36 -1.99
CA HIS A 104 -7.70 -7.41 -3.29
C HIS A 104 -8.16 -8.81 -3.69
N THR A 105 -7.50 -9.85 -3.20
CA THR A 105 -7.78 -11.25 -3.61
C THR A 105 -8.76 -11.95 -2.69
N THR A 106 -8.93 -11.48 -1.45
CA THR A 106 -9.80 -12.11 -0.45
C THR A 106 -11.02 -11.29 -0.06
N GLY A 107 -11.18 -10.08 -0.59
CA GLY A 107 -12.25 -9.16 -0.17
C GLY A 107 -12.15 -8.76 1.32
N LEU A 108 -10.96 -8.89 1.93
CA LEU A 108 -10.75 -8.67 3.36
C LEU A 108 -11.21 -7.27 3.81
N LEU A 109 -11.13 -6.29 2.92
CA LEU A 109 -11.57 -4.91 3.18
C LEU A 109 -13.10 -4.77 3.18
N ASP A 110 -13.84 -5.60 2.44
CA ASP A 110 -15.30 -5.58 2.42
C ASP A 110 -15.88 -5.95 3.79
N ALA A 111 -15.25 -6.89 4.49
CA ALA A 111 -15.65 -7.29 5.84
C ALA A 111 -15.51 -6.16 6.88
N PHE A 112 -14.55 -5.25 6.67
CA PHE A 112 -14.34 -4.08 7.54
C PHE A 112 -15.22 -2.88 7.16
N ALA A 113 -15.55 -2.70 5.89
CA ALA A 113 -16.44 -1.63 5.41
C ALA A 113 -17.88 -1.75 5.96
N VAL A 114 -18.38 -2.97 6.19
CA VAL A 114 -19.74 -3.21 6.74
C VAL A 114 -19.86 -2.78 8.20
N HIS A 115 -18.77 -2.83 8.98
CA HIS A 115 -18.83 -2.54 10.42
C HIS A 115 -18.92 -1.04 10.74
N ASP A 116 -18.28 -0.17 9.94
CA ASP A 116 -18.35 1.29 10.15
C ASP A 116 -19.71 1.88 9.71
N ALA A 117 -20.33 1.35 8.65
CA ALA A 117 -21.66 1.77 8.21
C ALA A 117 -22.76 1.41 9.23
N ALA A 118 -22.63 0.27 9.93
CA ALA A 118 -23.56 -0.13 10.98
C ALA A 118 -23.40 0.73 12.26
N ALA A 119 -22.19 1.19 12.56
CA ALA A 119 -21.93 2.08 13.71
C ALA A 119 -22.43 3.51 13.49
N ALA A 120 -22.46 4.00 12.26
CA ALA A 120 -23.05 5.30 11.91
C ALA A 120 -24.59 5.27 11.83
N GLY A 121 -25.19 4.08 11.97
CA GLY A 121 -26.55 3.80 11.55
C GLY A 121 -27.66 3.88 12.60
N HIS A 122 -27.43 4.17 13.90
CA HIS A 122 -28.54 4.24 14.87
C HIS A 122 -28.38 5.31 15.96
N LEU A 123 -29.08 6.43 15.78
CA LEU A 123 -29.54 7.31 16.86
C LEU A 123 -30.86 8.00 16.47
N HIS A 124 -31.95 7.23 16.49
CA HIS A 124 -33.28 7.76 16.71
C HIS A 124 -33.90 7.02 17.90
N ASP A 125 -33.38 7.30 19.09
CA ASP A 125 -34.13 7.06 20.31
C ASP A 125 -34.89 8.37 20.62
N VAL A 126 -36.13 8.45 20.12
CA VAL A 126 -37.12 9.42 20.60
C VAL A 126 -38.07 8.65 21.51
N PRO A 127 -37.95 8.78 22.84
CA PRO A 127 -38.84 8.09 23.76
C PRO A 127 -40.27 8.58 23.55
N GLY A 128 -41.18 7.68 23.15
CA GLY A 128 -42.64 7.91 23.19
C GLY A 128 -43.36 8.17 21.86
N ARG A 129 -42.74 7.96 20.69
CA ARG A 129 -43.46 8.09 19.40
C ARG A 129 -43.82 6.73 18.80
N VAL A 130 -45.06 6.29 19.02
CA VAL A 130 -45.72 5.34 18.13
C VAL A 130 -46.16 6.13 16.89
N THR A 131 -45.39 6.08 15.82
CA THR A 131 -45.76 6.74 14.54
C THR A 131 -46.67 5.84 13.72
N THR A 132 -47.91 5.62 14.18
CA THR A 132 -49.02 5.21 13.31
C THR A 132 -49.65 6.47 12.72
N ALA A 133 -48.90 7.19 11.89
CA ALA A 133 -49.39 8.40 11.26
C ALA A 133 -50.06 8.04 9.93
N VAL A 134 -51.32 7.62 9.96
CA VAL A 134 -52.13 7.46 8.73
C VAL A 134 -52.16 8.79 7.98
N ASP A 135 -51.87 8.78 6.69
CA ASP A 135 -51.92 9.99 5.87
C ASP A 135 -53.37 10.53 5.83
N PRO A 136 -53.63 11.75 6.32
CA PRO A 136 -54.99 12.29 6.41
C PRO A 136 -55.61 12.64 5.05
N VAL A 137 -54.83 12.66 3.96
CA VAL A 137 -55.34 12.95 2.63
C VAL A 137 -55.75 11.68 1.88
N THR A 138 -55.00 10.59 2.05
CA THR A 138 -55.20 9.34 1.29
C THR A 138 -55.76 8.19 2.12
N GLY A 139 -55.71 8.28 3.46
CA GLY A 139 -56.24 7.26 4.38
C GLY A 139 -55.38 5.99 4.47
N VAL A 140 -54.18 5.97 3.90
CA VAL A 140 -53.30 4.80 3.90
C VAL A 140 -52.44 4.77 5.16
N GLU A 141 -52.40 3.61 5.81
CA GLU A 141 -51.57 3.35 6.97
C GLU A 141 -50.15 2.97 6.51
N PHE A 142 -49.11 3.73 6.94
CA PHE A 142 -47.72 3.48 6.54
C PHE A 142 -47.16 2.10 6.94
N ALA A 143 -47.93 1.30 7.67
CA ALA A 143 -47.65 -0.12 7.90
C ALA A 143 -47.75 -0.97 6.61
N GLN A 144 -48.40 -0.47 5.56
CA GLN A 144 -48.57 -1.14 4.27
C GLN A 144 -47.47 -0.71 3.27
N GLY A 145 -46.24 -1.16 3.54
CA GLY A 145 -45.18 -1.39 2.54
C GLY A 145 -44.75 -0.22 1.65
N MET A 146 -43.66 0.45 2.03
CA MET A 146 -42.90 1.33 1.13
C MET A 146 -42.26 0.55 -0.03
N PRO A 147 -42.14 1.14 -1.23
CA PRO A 147 -41.55 0.49 -2.38
C PRO A 147 -40.09 0.14 -2.09
N VAL A 148 -39.70 -1.08 -2.44
CA VAL A 148 -38.35 -1.61 -2.27
C VAL A 148 -37.43 -0.86 -3.23
N GLY A 149 -36.75 0.18 -2.73
CA GLY A 149 -35.64 0.79 -3.45
C GLY A 149 -34.58 -0.27 -3.72
N SER A 150 -34.15 -0.41 -4.97
CA SER A 150 -33.18 -1.41 -5.45
C SER A 150 -31.74 -1.18 -4.97
N SER A 151 -31.55 -0.37 -3.93
CA SER A 151 -30.28 -0.04 -3.31
C SER A 151 -30.22 -0.60 -1.89
N GLY A 152 -30.53 -1.90 -1.77
CA GLY A 152 -30.22 -2.71 -0.61
C GLY A 152 -29.24 -3.82 -1.00
N PRO A 153 -28.53 -4.45 -0.05
CA PRO A 153 -27.49 -5.46 -0.30
C PRO A 153 -27.98 -6.76 -0.98
N VAL A 154 -29.27 -6.82 -1.35
CA VAL A 154 -29.86 -7.93 -2.09
C VAL A 154 -30.59 -7.34 -3.30
N ALA A 155 -29.92 -7.34 -4.45
CA ALA A 155 -30.59 -7.10 -5.73
C ALA A 155 -31.47 -8.31 -6.05
N MET A 156 -32.78 -8.08 -6.13
CA MET A 156 -33.79 -9.10 -6.40
C MET A 156 -33.88 -9.49 -7.88
N ASP A 157 -33.03 -8.93 -8.75
CA ASP A 157 -32.99 -9.25 -10.18
C ASP A 157 -32.05 -10.42 -10.53
N GLY A 158 -31.35 -10.99 -9.52
CA GLY A 158 -30.45 -12.14 -9.70
C GLY A 158 -29.21 -11.83 -10.55
N LEU A 159 -29.02 -10.58 -10.95
CA LEU A 159 -27.76 -10.10 -11.45
C LEU A 159 -26.94 -9.73 -10.22
N SER A 160 -25.82 -10.42 -10.02
CA SER A 160 -24.81 -9.94 -9.07
C SER A 160 -24.65 -8.45 -9.33
N VAL A 161 -24.99 -7.61 -8.36
CA VAL A 161 -24.54 -6.23 -8.35
C VAL A 161 -23.05 -6.39 -8.48
N SER A 162 -22.49 -6.09 -9.66
CA SER A 162 -21.06 -5.92 -9.74
C SER A 162 -20.81 -4.84 -8.69
N SER A 163 -20.16 -5.24 -7.60
CA SER A 163 -19.60 -4.32 -6.63
C SER A 163 -18.96 -3.25 -7.50
N GLY A 164 -19.56 -2.05 -7.51
CA GLY A 164 -19.23 -1.02 -8.49
C GLY A 164 -17.72 -0.95 -8.56
N GLY A 165 -17.18 -1.22 -9.75
CA GLY A 165 -15.74 -1.31 -9.96
C GLY A 165 -15.11 -0.12 -9.24
N HIS A 166 -14.32 -0.42 -8.22
CA HIS A 166 -13.77 0.60 -7.34
C HIS A 166 -13.06 1.64 -8.21
N GLY A 167 -13.13 2.92 -7.83
CA GLY A 167 -12.44 4.00 -8.52
C GLY A 167 -10.95 3.72 -8.77
N PRO A 168 -10.32 4.58 -9.58
CA PRO A 168 -9.46 4.20 -10.70
C PRO A 168 -8.37 3.17 -10.33
N GLU A 169 -8.46 1.98 -10.93
CA GLU A 169 -7.39 0.95 -10.93
C GLU A 169 -5.99 1.52 -11.24
N ALA A 170 -5.95 2.67 -11.93
CA ALA A 170 -4.73 3.41 -12.23
C ALA A 170 -3.96 3.86 -10.99
N VAL A 171 -4.61 4.31 -9.90
CA VAL A 171 -3.92 4.74 -8.67
C VAL A 171 -3.30 3.53 -7.97
N GLY A 172 -4.07 2.44 -7.82
CA GLY A 172 -3.55 1.19 -7.26
C GLY A 172 -2.37 0.63 -8.06
N THR A 173 -2.49 0.60 -9.39
CA THR A 173 -1.40 0.17 -10.29
C THR A 173 -0.18 1.07 -10.18
N ALA A 174 -0.38 2.39 -10.07
CA ALA A 174 0.71 3.35 -9.89
C ALA A 174 1.42 3.14 -8.55
N VAL A 175 0.68 2.90 -7.45
CA VAL A 175 1.24 2.60 -6.13
C VAL A 175 2.11 1.34 -6.23
N VAL A 176 1.56 0.25 -6.76
CA VAL A 176 2.29 -1.02 -6.91
C VAL A 176 3.56 -0.83 -7.74
N THR A 177 3.48 -0.07 -8.84
CA THR A 177 4.65 0.23 -9.68
C THR A 177 5.72 1.01 -8.91
N ALA A 178 5.33 2.04 -8.16
CA ALA A 178 6.25 2.83 -7.34
C ALA A 178 6.90 1.99 -6.23
N GLU A 179 6.13 1.12 -5.58
CA GLU A 179 6.63 0.20 -4.55
C GLU A 179 7.61 -0.82 -5.12
N LEU A 180 7.33 -1.40 -6.29
CA LEU A 180 8.25 -2.33 -6.96
C LEU A 180 9.58 -1.66 -7.33
N LEU A 181 9.55 -0.40 -7.77
CA LEU A 181 10.76 0.39 -8.00
C LEU A 181 11.53 0.62 -6.70
N ALA A 182 10.83 0.92 -5.59
CA ALA A 182 11.44 1.06 -4.28
C ALA A 182 12.08 -0.26 -3.80
N VAL A 183 11.39 -1.40 -3.95
CA VAL A 183 11.91 -2.75 -3.62
C VAL A 183 13.20 -3.03 -4.39
N ALA A 184 13.21 -2.82 -5.71
CA ALA A 184 14.37 -3.07 -6.54
C ALA A 184 15.57 -2.20 -6.11
N ALA A 185 15.33 -0.92 -5.84
CA ALA A 185 16.37 0.01 -5.42
C ALA A 185 16.89 -0.29 -4.00
N LEU A 186 16.01 -0.63 -3.05
CA LEU A 186 16.37 -1.02 -1.68
C LEU A 186 17.16 -2.34 -1.66
N ALA A 187 16.76 -3.34 -2.48
CA ALA A 187 17.52 -4.57 -2.64
C ALA A 187 18.93 -4.32 -3.21
N ALA A 188 19.07 -3.34 -4.12
CA ALA A 188 20.36 -2.91 -4.64
C ALA A 188 21.24 -2.18 -3.61
N LEU A 189 20.66 -1.69 -2.51
CA LEU A 189 21.40 -1.07 -1.39
C LEU A 189 21.86 -2.08 -0.33
N LEU A 190 21.34 -3.31 -0.34
CA LEU A 190 21.74 -4.32 0.63
C LEU A 190 23.22 -4.74 0.48
N PRO A 191 23.88 -5.14 1.59
CA PRO A 191 25.21 -5.74 1.55
C PRO A 191 25.24 -6.98 0.65
N THR A 192 26.37 -7.24 0.01
CA THR A 192 26.54 -8.39 -0.91
C THR A 192 26.24 -9.73 -0.25
N SER A 193 26.54 -9.89 1.05
CA SER A 193 26.24 -11.10 1.83
C SER A 193 24.75 -11.35 2.06
N TRP A 194 23.90 -10.34 1.88
CA TRP A 194 22.45 -10.41 2.10
C TRP A 194 21.68 -10.35 0.79
N ARG A 195 22.23 -9.67 -0.22
CA ARG A 195 21.57 -9.42 -1.50
C ARG A 195 21.13 -10.70 -2.20
N GLY A 196 22.00 -11.71 -2.30
CA GLY A 196 21.66 -12.99 -2.93
C GLY A 196 20.43 -13.63 -2.30
N ARG A 197 20.51 -13.92 -0.99
CA ARG A 197 19.40 -14.48 -0.21
C ARG A 197 18.11 -13.68 -0.31
N THR A 198 18.22 -12.35 -0.34
CA THR A 198 17.05 -11.47 -0.44
C THR A 198 16.41 -11.53 -1.82
N LEU A 199 17.20 -11.51 -2.89
CA LEU A 199 16.70 -11.65 -4.25
C LEU A 199 16.07 -13.04 -4.46
N ASP A 200 16.70 -14.10 -3.93
CA ASP A 200 16.14 -15.45 -3.97
C ASP A 200 14.79 -15.50 -3.24
N ALA A 201 14.69 -14.89 -2.05
CA ALA A 201 13.43 -14.82 -1.31
C ALA A 201 12.35 -14.02 -2.05
N LEU A 202 12.71 -12.89 -2.68
CA LEU A 202 11.78 -12.10 -3.51
C LEU A 202 11.31 -12.88 -4.73
N LEU A 203 12.19 -13.66 -5.37
CA LEU A 203 11.85 -14.53 -6.49
C LEU A 203 10.91 -15.66 -6.07
N VAL A 204 11.20 -16.32 -4.95
CA VAL A 204 10.31 -17.36 -4.40
C VAL A 204 8.96 -16.76 -4.05
N LEU A 205 8.92 -15.59 -3.42
CA LEU A 205 7.68 -14.91 -3.04
C LEU A 205 6.86 -14.51 -4.28
N GLY A 206 7.48 -13.85 -5.26
CA GLY A 206 6.81 -13.47 -6.50
C GLY A 206 6.37 -14.68 -7.33
N GLY A 207 7.21 -15.71 -7.43
CA GLY A 207 6.87 -16.96 -8.11
C GLY A 207 5.73 -17.72 -7.42
N SER A 208 5.71 -17.71 -6.08
CA SER A 208 4.62 -18.32 -5.30
C SER A 208 3.32 -17.55 -5.49
N ALA A 209 3.35 -16.22 -5.41
CA ALA A 209 2.18 -15.38 -5.67
C ALA A 209 1.64 -15.61 -7.09
N TRP A 210 2.52 -15.68 -8.09
CA TRP A 210 2.14 -15.99 -9.47
C TRP A 210 1.53 -17.40 -9.62
N ALA A 211 2.12 -18.42 -8.98
CA ALA A 211 1.60 -19.78 -9.02
C ALA A 211 0.22 -19.87 -8.32
N LEU A 212 0.06 -19.24 -7.17
CA LEU A 212 -1.21 -19.19 -6.44
C LEU A 212 -2.31 -18.53 -7.27
N TRP A 213 -1.99 -17.41 -7.94
CA TRP A 213 -2.89 -16.76 -8.89
C TRP A 213 -3.24 -17.69 -10.07
N LEU A 214 -2.26 -18.34 -10.69
CA LEU A 214 -2.49 -19.29 -11.79
C LEU A 214 -3.42 -20.45 -11.40
N THR A 215 -3.35 -20.88 -10.14
CA THR A 215 -4.21 -21.95 -9.60
C THR A 215 -5.58 -21.46 -9.11
N GLY A 216 -5.89 -20.16 -9.22
CA GLY A 216 -7.14 -19.56 -8.76
C GLY A 216 -7.25 -19.38 -7.23
N VAL A 217 -6.15 -19.60 -6.48
CA VAL A 217 -6.15 -19.43 -5.01
C VAL A 217 -6.20 -17.95 -4.63
N LEU A 218 -5.56 -17.09 -5.42
CA LEU A 218 -5.56 -15.64 -5.24
C LEU A 218 -6.58 -14.93 -6.16
N GLY A 219 -7.59 -15.65 -6.68
CA GLY A 219 -8.61 -15.10 -7.57
C GLY A 219 -8.53 -15.66 -8.98
#